data_AF-E3FRY6-F1
#
_entry.id   AF-E3FRY6-F1
#
_cell.length_a   1.000
_cell.length_b   1.000
_cell.length_c   1.000
_cell.angle_alpha   90.00
_cell.angle_beta   90.00
_cell.angle_gamma   90.00
#
_symmetry.space_group_name_H-M   'P 1'
#
loop_
_entity.id
_entity.type
_entity.pdbx_description
1 polymer ?
#
loop_
_entity_poly.entity_id
_entity_poly.type
_entity_poly.pdbx_seq_one_letter_code
_entity_poly.pdbx_strand_id
1 'polypeptide(L)' 'MSEQLGLGSQDCLDTLESRTGCGAEAFVLTEPSRERLLVCRQPLVRRSTDSGKAPTCGEMAEVVRDCPDLIAFLRGSAP' A
#
# COMPACT_ATOMS: atom_id res chain seq x y z
N MET A 1 19.84 -9.94 -8.46
CA MET A 1 18.55 -10.66 -8.55
C MET A 1 17.52 -9.75 -7.91
N SER A 2 16.66 -9.12 -8.69
CA SER A 2 15.46 -8.48 -8.15
C SER A 2 14.46 -9.62 -7.95
N GLU A 3 14.16 -9.98 -6.71
CA GLU A 3 12.96 -10.75 -6.40
C GLU A 3 11.78 -9.92 -6.92
N GLN A 4 11.33 -10.24 -8.13
CA GLN A 4 10.02 -9.86 -8.58
C GLN A 4 9.08 -10.46 -7.55
N LEU A 5 8.47 -9.61 -6.71
CA LEU A 5 7.27 -9.95 -5.99
C LEU A 5 6.41 -10.70 -7.00
N GLY A 6 6.17 -11.99 -6.77
CA GLY A 6 5.52 -12.94 -7.70
C GLY A 6 4.06 -12.60 -7.98
N LEU A 7 3.81 -11.34 -8.33
CA LEU A 7 2.63 -10.83 -8.95
C LEU A 7 2.82 -11.22 -10.41
N GLY A 8 2.40 -12.44 -10.75
CA GLY A 8 2.18 -12.80 -12.14
C GLY A 8 1.27 -11.76 -12.80
N SER A 9 1.00 -11.88 -14.08
CA SER A 9 0.13 -10.99 -14.86
C SER A 9 -1.34 -10.87 -14.38
N GLN A 10 -1.65 -11.22 -13.13
CA GLN A 10 -2.88 -10.86 -12.42
C GLN A 10 -2.91 -9.37 -12.12
N ASP A 11 -4.11 -8.78 -12.18
CA ASP A 11 -4.31 -7.38 -11.85
C ASP A 11 -3.75 -7.10 -10.44
N CYS A 12 -2.78 -6.19 -10.38
CA CYS A 12 -2.13 -5.76 -9.14
C CYS A 12 -3.20 -5.31 -8.12
N LEU A 13 -4.28 -4.72 -8.62
CA LEU A 13 -5.45 -4.33 -7.85
C LEU A 13 -6.12 -5.53 -7.17
N ASP A 14 -6.50 -6.57 -7.93
CA ASP A 14 -7.14 -7.78 -7.39
C ASP A 14 -6.28 -8.44 -6.30
N THR A 15 -4.96 -8.48 -6.51
CA THR A 15 -4.04 -9.04 -5.53
C THR A 15 -3.99 -8.20 -4.24
N LEU A 16 -3.98 -6.88 -4.37
CA LEU A 16 -3.99 -5.97 -3.22
C LEU A 16 -5.32 -6.06 -2.46
N GLU A 17 -6.45 -6.09 -3.16
CA GLU A 17 -7.78 -6.24 -2.56
C GLU A 17 -7.90 -7.56 -1.80
N SER A 18 -7.43 -8.67 -2.38
CA SER A 18 -7.44 -9.97 -1.73
C SER A 18 -6.56 -10.01 -0.47
N ARG A 19 -5.39 -9.37 -0.48
CA ARG A 19 -4.47 -9.35 0.67
C ARG A 19 -4.94 -8.47 1.82
N THR A 20 -5.53 -7.33 1.48
CA THR A 20 -5.95 -6.32 2.46
C THR A 20 -7.37 -6.55 2.97
N GLY A 21 -8.19 -7.30 2.22
CA GLY A 21 -9.62 -7.43 2.48
C GLY A 21 -10.44 -6.23 1.98
N CYS A 22 -9.82 -5.23 1.33
CA CYS A 22 -10.48 -4.02 0.83
C CYS A 22 -11.57 -4.31 -0.22
N GLY A 23 -11.57 -5.48 -0.86
CA GLY A 23 -12.60 -5.90 -1.82
C GLY A 23 -13.88 -6.46 -1.16
N ALA A 24 -13.91 -6.64 0.17
CA ALA A 24 -15.07 -7.17 0.87
C ALA A 24 -16.06 -6.06 1.30
N GLU A 25 -17.36 -6.29 1.14
CA GLU A 25 -18.40 -5.33 1.57
C GLU A 25 -18.35 -5.03 3.08
N ALA A 26 -17.88 -5.97 3.89
CA ALA A 26 -17.76 -5.83 5.34
C ALA A 26 -16.39 -5.32 5.80
N PHE A 27 -15.54 -4.81 4.89
CA PHE A 27 -14.21 -4.34 5.26
C PHE A 27 -14.28 -3.22 6.29
N VAL A 28 -13.60 -3.44 7.41
CA VAL A 28 -13.38 -2.43 8.45
C VAL A 28 -11.88 -2.31 8.62
N LEU A 29 -11.36 -1.11 8.36
CA LEU A 29 -9.96 -0.81 8.60
C LEU A 29 -9.72 -0.73 10.11
N THR A 30 -9.08 -1.74 10.67
CA THR A 30 -8.73 -1.84 12.09
C THR A 30 -7.28 -1.44 12.34
N GLU A 31 -6.32 -2.08 11.67
CA GLU A 31 -4.89 -1.77 11.76
C GLU A 31 -4.23 -1.87 10.37
N PRO A 32 -3.49 -0.84 9.92
CA PRO A 32 -3.30 0.46 10.58
C PRO A 32 -4.58 1.30 10.61
N SER A 33 -4.66 2.23 11.56
CA SER A 33 -5.81 3.15 11.63
C SER A 33 -5.95 4.00 10.36
N ARG A 34 -7.15 4.55 10.12
CA ARG A 34 -7.40 5.42 8.97
C ARG A 34 -6.49 6.64 8.97
N GLU A 35 -6.32 7.28 10.12
CA GLU A 35 -5.45 8.45 10.28
C GLU A 35 -4.00 8.08 9.94
N ARG A 36 -3.57 6.90 10.37
CA ARG A 36 -2.23 6.38 10.08
C ARG A 36 -2.03 6.13 8.59
N LEU A 37 -2.98 5.50 7.91
CA LEU A 37 -2.96 5.35 6.45
C LEU A 37 -2.85 6.69 5.73
N LEU A 38 -3.63 7.69 6.14
CA LEU A 38 -3.64 9.01 5.49
C LEU A 38 -2.30 9.73 5.63
N VAL A 39 -1.68 9.66 6.81
CA VAL A 39 -0.33 10.19 7.04
C VAL A 39 0.68 9.46 6.16
N CYS A 40 0.63 8.12 6.14
CA CYS A 40 1.53 7.29 5.36
C CYS A 40 1.36 7.45 3.84
N ARG A 41 0.21 7.96 3.39
CA ARG A 41 -0.05 8.27 1.98
C ARG A 41 0.55 9.61 1.55
N GLN A 42 0.80 10.55 2.46
CA GLN A 42 1.29 11.89 2.11
C GLN A 42 2.53 11.88 1.19
N PRO A 43 3.58 11.09 1.47
CA PRO A 43 4.77 11.08 0.62
C PRO A 43 4.46 10.61 -0.81
N LEU A 44 3.47 9.73 -0.99
CA LEU A 44 3.10 9.17 -2.30
C LEU A 44 2.30 10.13 -3.17
N VAL A 45 1.61 11.10 -2.55
CA VAL A 45 0.72 12.03 -3.27
C VAL A 45 1.19 13.49 -3.23
N ARG A 46 2.32 13.78 -2.55
CA ARG A 46 2.79 15.16 -2.36
C ARG A 46 3.07 15.91 -3.67
N ARG A 47 3.44 15.19 -4.73
CA ARG A 47 3.73 15.79 -6.06
C ARG A 47 2.51 15.80 -6.97
N SER A 48 1.52 14.93 -6.73
CA SER A 48 0.31 14.78 -7.54
C SER A 48 -0.67 13.83 -6.85
N THR A 49 -1.97 14.13 -6.95
CA THR A 49 -3.05 13.19 -6.58
C THR A 49 -3.51 12.31 -7.76
N ASP A 50 -2.97 12.54 -8.95
CA ASP A 50 -3.19 11.72 -10.14
C ASP A 50 -2.62 10.31 -9.95
N SER A 51 -3.48 9.29 -9.98
CA SER A 51 -3.11 7.87 -9.83
C SER A 51 -2.28 7.33 -10.99
N GLY A 52 -2.27 7.98 -12.15
CA GLY A 52 -1.40 7.63 -13.28
C GLY A 52 0.04 8.08 -13.11
N LYS A 53 0.34 8.89 -12.09
CA LYS A 53 1.71 9.35 -11.78
C LYS A 53 2.30 8.53 -10.65
N ALA A 54 3.26 7.68 -11.00
CA ALA A 54 3.99 6.90 -10.03
C ALA A 54 4.82 7.81 -9.08
N PRO A 55 4.88 7.46 -7.78
CA PRO A 55 5.80 8.11 -6.85
C PRO A 55 7.26 7.81 -7.22
N THR A 56 8.16 8.68 -6.78
CA THR A 56 9.60 8.48 -6.92
C THR A 56 10.10 7.40 -5.97
N CYS A 57 11.27 6.82 -6.26
CA CYS A 57 11.91 5.87 -5.34
C CYS A 57 12.18 6.47 -3.95
N GLY A 58 12.51 7.76 -3.87
CA GLY A 58 12.73 8.45 -2.59
C GLY A 58 11.45 8.54 -1.75
N GLU A 59 10.31 8.78 -2.39
CA GLU A 59 8.99 8.81 -1.72
C GLU A 59 8.59 7.43 -1.22
N MET A 60 8.80 6.39 -2.04
CA MET A 60 8.59 5.01 -1.60
C MET A 60 9.52 4.61 -0.45
N ALA A 61 10.78 5.02 -0.49
CA ALA A 61 11.74 4.75 0.58
C ALA A 61 11.35 5.44 1.90
N GLU A 62 10.78 6.64 1.83
CA GLU A 62 10.20 7.35 2.99
C GLU A 62 9.05 6.56 3.61
N VAL A 63 8.08 6.12 2.81
CA VAL A 63 6.95 5.29 3.30
C VAL A 63 7.43 3.97 3.90
N VAL A 64 8.34 3.26 3.25
CA VAL A 64 8.84 1.97 3.76
C VAL A 64 9.54 2.14 5.12
N ARG A 65 10.24 3.26 5.32
CA ARG A 65 10.95 3.55 6.57
C ARG A 65 9.99 3.99 7.68
N ASP A 66 9.08 4.91 7.35
CA ASP A 66 8.31 5.66 8.34
C ASP A 66 6.93 5.02 8.60
N CYS A 67 6.50 4.10 7.73
CA CYS A 67 5.21 3.40 7.77
C CYS A 67 5.33 1.87 7.56
N PRO A 68 6.08 1.16 8.41
CA PRO A 68 6.26 -0.29 8.29
C PRO A 68 4.96 -1.09 8.48
N ASP A 69 4.03 -0.56 9.28
CA ASP A 69 2.68 -1.05 9.52
C ASP A 69 1.82 -1.06 8.24
N LEU A 70 1.88 0.02 7.45
CA LEU A 70 1.25 0.07 6.13
C LEU A 70 1.83 -1.00 5.19
N ILE A 71 3.16 -1.18 5.22
CA ILE A 71 3.82 -2.20 4.38
C ILE A 71 3.39 -3.62 4.80
N ALA A 72 3.28 -3.89 6.11
CA ALA A 72 2.78 -5.16 6.61
C ALA A 72 1.33 -5.41 6.16
N PHE A 73 0.48 -4.39 6.27
CA PHE A 73 -0.91 -4.44 5.80
C PHE A 73 -1.03 -4.73 4.30
N LEU A 74 -0.28 -4.02 3.44
CA LEU A 74 -0.29 -4.24 1.99
C LEU A 74 0.26 -5.62 1.59
N ARG A 75 1.06 -6.25 2.46
CA ARG A 75 1.52 -7.64 2.29
C ARG A 75 0.49 -8.67 2.74
N GLY A 76 -0.63 -8.25 3.32
CA GLY A 76 -1.62 -9.15 3.92
C GLY A 76 -1.10 -9.86 5.17
N SER A 77 -0.06 -9.32 5.80
CA SER A 77 0.39 -9.81 7.11
C SER A 77 -0.55 -9.27 8.18
N ALA A 78 -0.89 -10.10 9.16
CA ALA A 78 -1.49 -9.59 10.39
C ALA A 78 -0.53 -8.58 11.03
N PRO A 79 -1.05 -7.49 11.64
CA PRO A 79 -0.22 -6.52 12.35
C PRO A 79 0.62 -7.17 13.45
#